data_AF-A0A4R1L1R2-F1
#
_entry.id   AF-A0A4R1L1R2-F1
#
_cell.length_a   1.000
_cell.length_b   1.000
_cell.length_c   1.000
_cell.angle_alpha   90.00
_cell.angle_beta   90.00
_cell.angle_gamma   90.00
#
_symmetry.space_group_name_H-M   'P 1'
#
loop_
_entity.id
_entity.type
_entity.pdbx_description
1 polymer ?
#
loop_
_entity_poly.entity_id
_entity_poly.type
_entity_poly.pdbx_seq_one_letter_code
_entity_poly.pdbx_strand_id
1 'polypeptide(L)'
;MPSLHLTCSLRHSILTPMNRIPVISMPSGALIMLILRVLRSNSLHGYAIAQRIHVLSSEILQVEEGVLYPTLQKMLLKGWVTSEWGISETNRKVRFYSLTAAGRKQLQAQQSDYDRVTEAIQAILRTA
;
A
#
# COMPACT_ATOMS: atom_id res chain seq x y z
N MET A 1 65.57 6.61 2.22
CA MET A 1 64.36 6.21 2.97
C MET A 1 63.15 6.35 2.06
N PRO A 2 62.79 5.34 1.24
CA PRO A 2 61.63 5.42 0.36
C PRO A 2 60.40 4.74 0.98
N SER A 3 59.25 5.38 0.80
CA SER A 3 57.95 5.04 1.37
C SER A 3 57.36 3.78 0.73
N LEU A 4 57.10 2.75 1.54
CA LEU A 4 56.26 1.60 1.22
C LEU A 4 54.90 1.83 1.85
N HIS A 5 53.88 2.18 1.07
CA HIS A 5 52.49 1.97 1.48
C HIS A 5 51.71 1.27 0.38
N LEU A 6 51.59 -0.03 0.61
CA LEU A 6 50.68 -1.05 0.09
C LEU A 6 49.49 -0.53 -0.73
N THR A 7 49.45 -0.95 -1.98
CA THR A 7 48.21 -1.09 -2.76
C THR A 7 47.41 -2.25 -2.16
N CYS A 8 46.32 -1.95 -1.45
CA CYS A 8 45.39 -2.97 -1.00
C CYS A 8 44.41 -3.28 -2.14
N SER A 9 44.58 -4.45 -2.73
CA SER A 9 43.72 -5.02 -3.78
C SER A 9 42.92 -6.19 -3.21
N LEU A 10 41.62 -6.22 -3.55
CA LEU A 10 40.71 -7.37 -3.60
C LEU A 10 40.31 -8.06 -2.27
N ARG A 11 39.01 -8.06 -1.94
CA ARG A 11 38.10 -9.21 -2.19
C ARG A 11 36.70 -9.05 -1.55
N HIS A 12 35.71 -9.43 -2.36
CA HIS A 12 34.49 -10.17 -2.01
C HIS A 12 33.49 -9.59 -0.99
N SER A 13 32.34 -9.18 -1.52
CA SER A 13 31.07 -9.80 -1.11
C SER A 13 30.11 -9.81 -2.28
N ILE A 14 29.94 -11.00 -2.85
CA ILE A 14 28.89 -11.33 -3.81
C ILE A 14 27.60 -11.32 -3.00
N LEU A 15 26.85 -10.21 -3.04
CA LEU A 15 25.46 -10.20 -2.61
C LEU A 15 24.69 -11.00 -3.67
N THR A 16 24.25 -12.18 -3.25
CA THR A 16 23.19 -12.94 -3.91
C THR A 16 22.06 -11.98 -4.31
N PRO A 17 21.54 -12.01 -5.55
CA PRO A 17 20.27 -11.39 -5.81
C PRO A 17 19.23 -12.19 -5.03
N MET A 18 18.82 -11.68 -3.87
CA MET A 18 17.55 -12.07 -3.27
C MET A 18 16.51 -12.00 -4.39
N ASN A 19 15.88 -13.14 -4.65
CA ASN A 19 14.78 -13.30 -5.59
C ASN A 19 13.78 -12.16 -5.38
N ARG A 20 13.89 -11.10 -6.19
CA ARG A 20 12.95 -9.98 -6.15
C ARG A 20 11.66 -10.56 -6.68
N ILE A 21 10.76 -10.95 -5.78
CA ILE A 21 9.36 -11.13 -6.14
C ILE A 21 8.98 -9.85 -6.87
N PRO A 22 8.53 -9.91 -8.14
CA PRO A 22 8.16 -8.73 -8.86
C PRO A 22 7.06 -8.04 -8.07
N VAL A 23 7.38 -6.88 -7.50
CA VAL A 23 6.38 -6.05 -6.82
C VAL A 23 5.36 -5.67 -7.87
N ILE A 24 4.15 -6.23 -7.76
CA ILE A 24 3.08 -5.90 -8.68
C ILE A 24 2.65 -4.48 -8.35
N SER A 25 2.90 -3.55 -9.28
CA SER A 25 2.46 -2.17 -9.12
C SER A 25 0.93 -2.14 -9.18
N MET A 26 0.32 -1.61 -8.14
CA MET A 26 -1.13 -1.58 -8.03
C MET A 26 -1.72 -0.53 -8.96
N PRO A 27 -2.79 -0.84 -9.73
CA PRO A 27 -3.54 0.17 -10.48
C PRO A 27 -4.03 1.28 -9.55
N SER A 28 -3.88 2.56 -9.95
CA SER A 28 -4.20 3.71 -9.08
C SER A 28 -5.63 3.67 -8.52
N GLY A 29 -6.60 3.14 -9.27
CA GLY A 29 -7.98 2.97 -8.80
C GLY A 29 -8.16 1.89 -7.72
N ALA A 30 -7.31 0.86 -7.72
CA ALA A 30 -7.38 -0.23 -6.76
C ALA A 30 -6.92 0.20 -5.37
N LEU A 31 -5.93 1.10 -5.27
CA LEU A 31 -5.43 1.59 -3.97
C LEU A 31 -6.55 2.19 -3.11
N ILE A 32 -7.37 3.06 -3.70
CA ILE A 32 -8.47 3.72 -3.00
C ILE A 32 -9.43 2.67 -2.44
N MET A 33 -9.82 1.70 -3.28
CA MET A 33 -10.73 0.62 -2.88
C MET A 33 -10.14 -0.21 -1.72
N LEU A 34 -8.84 -0.54 -1.79
CA LEU A 34 -8.17 -1.28 -0.71
C LEU A 34 -8.09 -0.49 0.60
N ILE A 35 -7.77 0.81 0.54
CA ILE A 35 -7.75 1.67 1.73
C ILE A 35 -9.15 1.72 2.36
N LEU A 36 -10.19 1.99 1.56
CA LEU A 36 -11.58 2.03 2.05
C LEU A 36 -11.97 0.68 2.67
N ARG A 37 -11.57 -0.42 2.06
CA ARG A 37 -11.85 -1.77 2.55
C ARG A 37 -11.17 -2.04 3.90
N VAL A 38 -9.90 -1.67 4.04
CA VAL A 38 -9.13 -1.85 5.27
C VAL A 38 -9.69 -1.02 6.42
N LEU A 39 -10.09 0.23 6.15
CA LEU A 39 -10.70 1.13 7.13
C LEU A 39 -12.14 0.76 7.51
N ARG A 40 -12.76 -0.20 6.83
CA ARG A 40 -14.14 -0.62 7.11
C ARG A 40 -14.28 -1.26 8.49
N SER A 41 -13.23 -1.92 8.97
CA SER A 41 -13.27 -2.62 10.27
C SER A 41 -12.97 -1.69 11.44
N ASN A 42 -11.96 -0.82 11.33
CA ASN A 42 -11.50 0.04 12.43
C ASN A 42 -10.79 1.29 11.89
N SER A 43 -10.66 2.31 12.74
CA SER A 43 -9.77 3.44 12.50
C SER A 43 -8.30 3.00 12.56
N LEU A 44 -7.48 3.47 11.62
CA LEU A 44 -6.06 3.10 11.54
C LEU A 44 -5.20 4.32 11.22
N HIS A 45 -3.97 4.35 11.75
CA HIS A 45 -2.99 5.34 11.32
C HIS A 45 -2.39 4.99 9.97
N GLY A 46 -1.87 6.00 9.25
CA GLY A 46 -1.40 5.85 7.86
C GLY A 46 -0.51 4.63 7.62
N TYR A 47 0.56 4.46 8.42
CA TYR A 47 1.44 3.30 8.31
C TYR A 47 0.72 1.95 8.51
N ALA A 48 -0.20 1.84 9.48
CA ALA A 48 -0.96 0.62 9.72
C ALA A 48 -1.87 0.25 8.54
N ILE A 49 -2.34 1.23 7.76
CA ILE A 49 -3.10 0.97 6.54
C ILE A 49 -2.22 0.26 5.51
N ALA A 50 -1.01 0.77 5.23
CA ALA A 50 -0.07 0.13 4.30
C ALA A 50 0.28 -1.30 4.76
N GLN A 51 0.61 -1.46 6.04
CA GLN A 51 0.95 -2.75 6.62
C GLN A 51 -0.22 -3.73 6.54
N ARG A 52 -1.46 -3.28 6.78
CA ARG A 52 -2.65 -4.13 6.70
C ARG A 52 -2.93 -4.58 5.28
N ILE A 53 -2.74 -3.70 4.28
CA ILE A 53 -2.85 -4.08 2.86
C ILE A 53 -1.82 -5.15 2.51
N HIS A 54 -0.57 -4.96 2.94
CA HIS A 54 0.50 -5.91 2.69
C HIS A 54 0.19 -7.30 3.27
N VAL A 55 -0.16 -7.38 4.55
CA VAL A 55 -0.50 -8.64 5.23
C VAL A 55 -1.73 -9.31 4.60
N LEU A 56 -2.79 -8.57 4.30
CA LEU A 56 -4.00 -9.14 3.69
C LEU A 56 -3.79 -9.60 2.24
N SER A 57 -2.75 -9.10 1.57
CA SER A 57 -2.39 -9.49 0.21
C SER A 57 -1.42 -10.67 0.13
N SER A 58 -1.18 -11.39 1.23
CA SER A 58 -0.14 -12.42 1.32
C SER A 58 1.24 -11.89 0.93
N GLU A 59 1.53 -10.65 1.36
CA GLU A 59 2.80 -9.95 1.11
C GLU A 59 3.08 -9.58 -0.35
N ILE A 60 2.10 -9.76 -1.26
CA ILE A 60 2.26 -9.50 -2.70
C ILE A 60 2.17 -8.00 -3.01
N LEU A 61 1.26 -7.28 -2.33
CA LEU A 61 1.06 -5.85 -2.54
C LEU A 61 1.86 -5.05 -1.53
N GLN A 62 2.68 -4.13 -2.03
CA GLN A 62 3.39 -3.16 -1.21
C GLN A 62 2.89 -1.76 -1.55
N VAL A 63 2.45 -1.03 -0.53
CA VAL A 63 1.99 0.35 -0.70
C VAL A 63 3.09 1.29 -0.23
N GLU A 64 3.68 2.00 -1.17
CA GLU A 64 4.68 3.03 -0.88
C GLU A 64 4.04 4.26 -0.22
N GLU A 65 4.73 4.83 0.78
CA GLU A 65 4.28 6.02 1.48
C GLU A 65 4.07 7.21 0.53
N GLY A 66 4.93 7.34 -0.49
CA GLY A 66 4.85 8.38 -1.51
C GLY A 66 3.55 8.35 -2.32
N VAL A 67 2.87 7.20 -2.38
CA VAL A 67 1.58 7.05 -3.06
C VAL A 67 0.42 7.05 -2.05
N LEU A 68 0.62 6.46 -0.87
CA LEU A 68 -0.40 6.35 0.17
C LEU A 68 -0.89 7.73 0.64
N TYR A 69 0.03 8.61 1.07
CA TYR A 69 -0.37 9.85 1.72
C TYR A 69 -1.06 10.84 0.77
N PRO A 70 -0.58 11.06 -0.48
CA PRO A 70 -1.34 11.85 -1.44
C PRO A 70 -2.72 11.26 -1.75
N THR A 71 -2.84 9.93 -1.74
CA THR A 71 -4.14 9.26 -1.95
C THR A 71 -5.07 9.51 -0.76
N LEU A 72 -4.60 9.35 0.48
CA LEU A 72 -5.36 9.67 1.69
C LEU A 72 -5.80 11.13 1.71
N GLN A 73 -4.94 12.06 1.27
CA GLN A 73 -5.31 13.48 1.16
C GLN A 73 -6.46 13.70 0.16
N LYS A 74 -6.43 13.04 -1.02
CA LYS A 74 -7.55 13.09 -1.97
C LYS A 74 -8.82 12.51 -1.36
N MET A 75 -8.72 11.41 -0.62
CA MET A 75 -9.89 10.77 0.03
C MET A 75 -10.50 11.65 1.13
N LEU A 76 -9.67 12.39 1.88
CA LEU A 76 -10.11 13.41 2.84
C LEU A 76 -10.88 14.54 2.13
N LEU A 77 -10.32 15.07 1.04
CA LEU A 77 -10.97 16.13 0.25
C LEU A 77 -12.30 15.68 -0.36
N LYS A 78 -12.44 14.39 -0.69
CA LYS A 78 -13.68 13.77 -1.17
C LYS A 78 -14.68 13.43 -0.05
N GLY A 79 -14.28 13.58 1.21
CA GLY A 79 -15.11 13.23 2.37
C GLY A 79 -15.33 11.71 2.55
N TRP A 80 -14.52 10.87 1.90
CA TRP A 80 -14.63 9.42 2.03
C TRP A 80 -14.03 8.89 3.33
N VAL A 81 -13.08 9.63 3.89
CA VAL A 81 -12.47 9.36 5.20
C VAL A 81 -12.43 10.65 6.02
N THR A 82 -12.38 10.50 7.34
CA THR A 82 -12.02 11.58 8.28
C THR A 82 -10.66 11.29 8.89
N SER A 83 -10.02 12.30 9.49
CA SER A 83 -8.75 12.11 10.19
C SER A 83 -8.74 12.79 11.55
N GLU A 84 -8.13 12.13 12.54
CA GLU A 84 -7.94 12.65 13.89
C GLU A 84 -6.49 12.43 14.32
N TRP A 85 -5.96 13.36 15.11
CA TRP A 85 -4.64 13.18 15.72
C TRP A 85 -4.78 12.27 16.94
N GLY A 86 -3.88 11.30 17.06
CA GLY A 86 -3.79 10.42 18.22
C GLY A 86 -2.35 10.06 18.53
N ILE A 87 -2.18 9.18 19.51
CA ILE A 87 -0.87 8.65 19.93
C ILE A 87 -0.79 7.19 19.47
N SER A 88 0.30 6.82 18.80
CA SER A 88 0.59 5.44 18.42
C SER A 88 0.97 4.60 19.64
N GLU A 89 0.99 3.27 19.48
CA GLU A 89 1.54 2.35 20.50
C GLU A 89 2.98 2.67 20.89
N THR A 90 3.74 3.30 19.98
CA THR A 90 5.11 3.77 20.18
C THR A 90 5.21 5.18 20.79
N ASN A 91 4.11 5.69 21.34
CA ASN A 91 4.01 7.01 21.97
C ASN A 91 4.35 8.19 21.03
N ARG A 92 4.09 8.05 19.73
CA ARG A 92 4.30 9.10 18.72
C ARG A 92 2.97 9.69 18.28
N LYS A 93 2.96 11.00 18.02
CA LYS A 93 1.78 11.66 17.45
C LYS A 93 1.59 11.22 15.99
N VAL A 94 0.46 10.59 15.70
CA VAL A 94 0.10 10.09 14.36
C VAL A 94 -1.31 10.53 13.96
N ARG A 95 -1.58 10.53 12.66
CA ARG A 95 -2.95 10.72 12.13
C ARG A 95 -3.63 9.38 11.96
N PHE A 96 -4.76 9.22 12.64
CA PHE A 96 -5.71 8.13 12.44
C PHE A 96 -6.73 8.51 11.39
N TYR A 97 -7.17 7.53 10.60
CA TYR A 97 -8.15 7.70 9.54
C TYR A 97 -9.33 6.79 9.80
N SER A 98 -10.54 7.31 9.59
CA SER A 98 -11.79 6.59 9.82
C SER A 98 -12.70 6.66 8.59
N LEU A 99 -13.43 5.58 8.32
CA LEU A 99 -14.32 5.50 7.17
C LEU A 99 -15.64 6.24 7.41
N THR A 100 -16.03 7.13 6.49
CA THR A 100 -17.30 7.85 6.57
C THR A 100 -18.45 7.06 5.95
N ALA A 101 -19.69 7.54 6.10
CA ALA A 101 -20.84 7.00 5.38
C ALA A 101 -20.68 7.14 3.85
N ALA A 102 -20.13 8.26 3.38
CA ALA A 102 -19.83 8.46 1.96
C ALA A 102 -18.74 7.50 1.48
N GLY A 103 -17.70 7.26 2.29
CA GLY A 103 -16.66 6.28 1.99
C GLY A 103 -17.18 4.84 1.90
N ARG A 104 -18.15 4.46 2.75
CA ARG A 104 -18.82 3.16 2.66
C ARG A 104 -19.58 2.98 1.35
N LYS A 105 -20.33 4.00 0.91
CA LYS A 105 -21.02 4.00 -0.38
C LYS A 105 -20.03 3.90 -1.54
N GLN A 106 -18.94 4.68 -1.48
CA GLN A 106 -17.88 4.63 -2.47
C GLN A 106 -17.24 3.24 -2.58
N LEU A 107 -16.95 2.60 -1.44
CA LEU A 107 -16.41 1.24 -1.42
C LEU A 107 -17.34 0.25 -2.11
N GLN A 108 -18.65 0.32 -1.83
CA GLN A 108 -19.63 -0.57 -2.45
C GLN A 108 -19.71 -0.37 -3.97
N ALA A 109 -19.70 0.89 -4.43
CA ALA A 109 -19.70 1.21 -5.85
C ALA A 109 -18.45 0.69 -6.56
N GLN A 110 -17.26 0.98 -6.02
CA GLN A 110 -16.00 0.51 -6.61
C GLN A 110 -15.89 -1.02 -6.63
N GLN A 111 -16.34 -1.69 -5.57
CA GLN A 111 -16.35 -3.15 -5.54
C GLN A 111 -17.27 -3.72 -6.63
N SER A 112 -18.49 -3.20 -6.77
CA SER A 112 -19.42 -3.67 -7.80
C SER A 112 -18.90 -3.46 -9.22
N ASP A 113 -18.23 -2.34 -9.48
CA ASP A 113 -17.64 -2.07 -10.79
C ASP A 113 -16.42 -2.97 -11.05
N TYR A 114 -15.59 -3.21 -10.04
CA TYR A 114 -14.47 -4.12 -10.13
C TYR A 114 -14.92 -5.54 -10.44
N ASP A 115 -15.91 -6.05 -9.69
CA ASP A 115 -16.46 -7.41 -9.86
C ASP A 115 -16.99 -7.60 -11.29
N ARG A 116 -17.77 -6.63 -11.80
CA ARG A 116 -18.32 -6.68 -13.17
C ARG A 116 -17.24 -6.76 -14.23
N VAL A 117 -16.18 -5.95 -14.12
CA VAL A 117 -15.07 -5.94 -15.09
C VAL A 117 -14.27 -7.23 -14.99
N THR A 118 -13.96 -7.69 -13.79
CA THR A 118 -13.23 -8.94 -13.57
C THR A 118 -14.00 -10.14 -14.13
N GLU A 119 -15.31 -10.23 -13.88
CA GLU A 119 -16.17 -11.28 -14.44
C GLU A 119 -16.14 -11.28 -15.97
N ALA A 120 -16.25 -10.11 -16.61
CA ALA A 120 -16.19 -9.99 -18.07
C ALA A 120 -14.84 -10.47 -18.64
N ILE A 121 -13.72 -10.05 -18.02
CA ILE A 121 -12.39 -10.50 -18.43
C ILE A 121 -12.25 -12.01 -18.25
N GLN A 122 -12.66 -12.54 -17.09
CA GLN A 122 -12.59 -13.97 -16.79
C GLN A 122 -13.51 -14.81 -17.68
N ALA A 123 -14.61 -14.25 -18.18
CA ALA A 123 -15.43 -14.91 -19.19
C ALA A 123 -14.65 -15.08 -20.48
N ILE A 124 -14.07 -14.00 -21.02
CA ILE A 124 -13.29 -14.01 -22.26
C ILE A 124 -12.12 -15.00 -22.15
N LEU A 125 -11.35 -14.94 -21.05
CA LEU A 125 -10.19 -15.81 -20.83
C LEU A 125 -10.52 -17.30 -20.70
N ARG A 126 -11.77 -17.66 -20.34
CA ARG A 126 -12.21 -19.06 -20.25
C ARG A 126 -12.80 -19.58 -21.55
N THR A 127 -13.34 -18.70 -22.38
CA THR A 127 -14.05 -19.08 -23.61
C THR A 127 -13.21 -18.97 -24.88
N ALA A 128 -12.12 -18.20 -24.85
CA ALA A 128 -11.15 -18.10 -25.94
C ALA A 128 -10.04 -19.14 -25.78
#